data_AF-A0A949HGS5-F1
#
_entry.id   AF-A0A949HGS5-F1
#
_cell.length_a   1.000
_cell.length_b   1.000
_cell.length_c   1.000
_cell.angle_alpha   90.00
_cell.angle_beta   90.00
_cell.angle_gamma   90.00
#
_symmetry.space_group_name_H-M   'P 1'
#
loop_
_entity.id
_entity.type
_entity.pdbx_description
1 polymer ?
#
loop_
_entity_poly.entity_id
_entity_poly.type
_entity_poly.pdbx_seq_one_letter_code
_entity_poly.pdbx_strand_id
1 'polypeptide(L)'
;MKKLSHHWRILVLLSTGLIFGCRQESRQYLLALETKDRLIQKAHKARQDMIDSLGHRDLVRSDQAMKIEQQVQQETLLVDGLLDLHRPRKPNLALFDQTLPVVRDLERQRLDLQDQWFSATGSSDEENAGQISAKIRDVELALAEAYETLRRSQPIGVTTGQVQAKPMEQDQD
;
A
#
# COMPACT_ATOMS: atom_id res chain seq x y z
N MET A 1 23.27 -27.35 43.48
CA MET A 1 22.14 -26.45 43.13
C MET A 1 22.51 -25.20 42.30
N LYS A 2 23.75 -25.03 41.81
CA LYS A 2 24.17 -23.83 41.04
C LYS A 2 23.79 -23.83 39.54
N LYS A 3 23.48 -24.99 38.94
CA LYS A 3 23.11 -25.09 37.51
C LYS A 3 21.70 -24.57 37.21
N LEU A 4 20.73 -24.70 38.13
CA LEU A 4 19.35 -24.28 37.90
C LEU A 4 19.17 -22.76 37.77
N SER A 5 19.95 -21.95 38.51
CA SER A 5 19.78 -20.48 38.51
C SER A 5 20.30 -19.83 37.22
N HIS A 6 21.29 -20.44 36.55
CA HIS A 6 21.78 -19.94 35.27
C HIS A 6 20.80 -20.20 34.13
N HIS A 7 20.19 -21.39 34.09
CA HIS A 7 19.16 -21.70 33.10
C HIS A 7 17.91 -20.83 33.28
N TRP A 8 17.50 -20.53 34.51
CA TRP A 8 16.41 -19.60 34.79
C TRP A 8 16.69 -18.19 34.27
N ARG A 9 17.89 -17.64 34.51
CA ARG A 9 18.26 -16.29 34.06
C ARG A 9 18.32 -16.17 32.54
N ILE A 10 18.84 -17.18 31.86
CA ILE A 10 18.88 -17.23 30.39
C ILE A 10 17.46 -17.31 29.81
N LEU A 11 16.58 -18.11 30.42
CA LEU A 11 15.19 -18.29 29.98
C LEU A 11 14.36 -17.01 30.20
N VAL A 12 14.58 -16.29 31.30
CA VAL A 12 13.96 -14.98 31.55
C VAL A 12 14.45 -13.94 30.53
N LEU A 13 15.75 -13.86 30.24
CA LEU A 13 16.31 -12.92 29.25
C LEU A 13 15.81 -13.23 27.82
N LEU A 14 15.69 -14.51 27.46
CA LEU A 14 15.10 -14.93 26.18
C LEU A 14 13.61 -14.55 26.11
N SER A 15 12.86 -14.77 27.19
CA SER A 15 11.43 -14.43 27.22
C SER A 15 11.17 -12.92 27.15
N THR A 16 11.97 -12.09 27.83
CA THR A 16 11.84 -10.64 27.75
C THR A 16 12.30 -10.11 26.40
N GLY A 17 13.41 -10.62 25.85
CA GLY A 17 13.88 -10.27 24.50
C GLY A 17 12.83 -10.57 23.42
N LEU A 18 12.14 -11.71 23.51
CA LEU A 18 11.06 -12.07 22.60
C LEU A 18 9.83 -11.15 22.74
N ILE A 19 9.44 -10.78 23.96
CA ILE A 19 8.30 -9.86 24.19
C ILE A 19 8.60 -8.45 23.70
N PHE A 20 9.82 -7.95 23.91
CA PHE A 20 10.26 -6.64 23.41
C PHE A 20 10.37 -6.64 21.87
N GLY A 21 10.87 -7.72 21.27
CA GLY A 21 10.91 -7.90 19.82
C GLY A 21 9.53 -7.88 19.16
N CYS A 22 8.57 -8.66 19.69
CA CYS A 22 7.19 -8.67 19.16
C CYS A 22 6.50 -7.30 19.30
N ARG A 23 6.73 -6.58 20.41
CA ARG A 23 6.19 -5.21 20.57
C ARG A 23 6.82 -4.24 19.56
N GLN A 24 8.11 -4.35 19.31
CA GLN A 24 8.81 -3.50 18.34
C GLN A 24 8.34 -3.76 16.91
N GLU A 25 8.19 -5.02 16.51
CA GLU A 25 7.64 -5.40 15.19
C GLU A 25 6.22 -4.86 15.00
N SER A 26 5.35 -5.00 16.01
CA SER A 26 3.98 -4.45 15.95
C SER A 26 3.96 -2.93 15.79
N ARG A 27 4.90 -2.22 16.44
CA ARG A 27 5.02 -0.77 16.34
C ARG A 27 5.52 -0.33 14.96
N GLN A 28 6.51 -1.02 14.41
CA GLN A 28 7.05 -0.73 13.07
C GLN A 28 5.98 -0.93 12.00
N TYR A 29 5.19 -2.00 12.11
CA TYR A 29 4.06 -2.25 11.23
C TYR A 29 3.00 -1.14 11.30
N LEU A 30 2.57 -0.74 12.50
CA LEU A 30 1.61 0.36 12.66
C LEU A 30 2.14 1.70 12.13
N LEU A 31 3.43 1.98 12.35
CA LEU A 31 4.06 3.18 11.79
C LEU A 31 4.12 3.14 10.26
N ALA A 32 4.36 1.97 9.66
CA ALA A 32 4.35 1.82 8.22
C ALA A 32 2.94 2.05 7.63
N LEU A 33 1.88 1.56 8.30
CA LEU A 33 0.49 1.86 7.91
C LEU A 33 0.20 3.36 7.95
N GLU A 34 0.51 4.01 9.09
CA GLU A 34 0.33 5.45 9.25
C GLU A 34 1.12 6.26 8.20
N THR A 35 2.32 5.79 7.86
CA THR A 35 3.15 6.41 6.82
C THR A 35 2.49 6.28 5.46
N LYS A 36 1.88 5.13 5.13
CA LYS A 36 1.14 4.93 3.88
C LYS A 36 -0.02 5.91 3.75
N ASP A 37 -0.82 6.09 4.81
CA ASP A 37 -1.95 7.04 4.81
C ASP A 37 -1.47 8.49 4.62
N ARG A 38 -0.37 8.86 5.28
CA ARG A 38 0.25 10.19 5.11
C ARG A 38 0.76 10.42 3.69
N LEU A 39 1.31 9.40 3.06
CA LEU A 39 1.78 9.47 1.67
C LEU A 39 0.59 9.69 0.72
N ILE A 40 -0.53 8.98 0.90
CA ILE A 40 -1.76 9.21 0.11
C ILE A 40 -2.25 10.66 0.26
N GLN A 41 -2.28 11.20 1.48
CA GLN A 41 -2.63 12.60 1.71
C GLN A 41 -1.66 13.58 1.06
N LYS A 42 -0.35 13.28 1.10
CA LYS A 42 0.71 14.09 0.48
C LYS A 42 0.58 14.09 -1.05
N ALA A 43 0.28 12.96 -1.68
CA ALA A 43 -0.01 12.88 -3.12
C ALA A 43 -1.24 13.71 -3.49
N HIS A 44 -2.34 13.57 -2.74
CA HIS A 44 -3.54 14.36 -2.98
C HIS A 44 -3.28 15.87 -2.89
N LYS A 45 -2.54 16.30 -1.86
CA LYS A 45 -2.13 17.70 -1.72
C LYS A 45 -1.26 18.17 -2.88
N ALA A 46 -0.30 17.36 -3.32
CA ALA A 46 0.53 17.69 -4.48
C ALA A 46 -0.32 17.89 -5.74
N ARG A 47 -1.32 17.02 -5.98
CA ARG A 47 -2.27 17.18 -7.09
C ARG A 47 -3.08 18.48 -6.98
N GLN A 48 -3.52 18.87 -5.79
CA GLN A 48 -4.18 20.16 -5.56
C GLN A 48 -3.26 21.35 -5.83
N ASP A 49 -2.03 21.33 -5.30
CA ASP A 49 -1.02 22.36 -5.55
C ASP A 49 -0.71 22.50 -7.05
N MET A 50 -0.75 21.40 -7.81
CA MET A 50 -0.60 21.40 -9.27
C MET A 50 -1.78 22.10 -9.96
N ILE A 51 -3.02 21.78 -9.57
CA ILE A 51 -4.23 22.43 -10.11
C ILE A 51 -4.20 23.94 -9.82
N ASP A 52 -3.95 24.32 -8.57
CA ASP A 52 -3.90 25.72 -8.14
C ASP A 52 -2.83 26.52 -8.89
N SER A 53 -1.65 25.93 -9.10
CA SER A 53 -0.55 26.59 -9.80
C SER A 53 -0.80 26.73 -11.30
N LEU A 54 -1.42 25.74 -11.95
CA LEU A 54 -1.84 25.84 -13.35
C LEU A 54 -2.89 26.94 -13.55
N GLY A 55 -3.84 27.08 -12.63
CA GLY A 55 -4.82 28.18 -12.63
C GLY A 55 -4.20 29.58 -12.53
N HIS A 56 -3.02 29.67 -11.92
CA HIS A 56 -2.25 30.92 -11.81
C HIS A 56 -1.12 31.05 -12.84
N ARG A 57 -1.02 30.10 -13.80
CA ARG A 57 0.04 30.01 -14.82
C ARG A 57 1.46 29.92 -14.25
N ASP A 58 1.59 29.39 -13.04
CA ASP A 58 2.87 29.19 -12.36
C ASP A 58 3.41 27.78 -12.66
N LEU A 59 4.07 27.65 -13.81
CA LEU A 59 4.62 26.38 -14.28
C LEU A 59 5.72 25.83 -13.34
N VAL A 60 6.47 26.70 -12.66
CA VAL A 60 7.54 26.27 -11.75
C VAL A 60 6.95 25.57 -10.53
N ARG A 61 5.88 26.13 -9.96
CA ARG A 61 5.17 25.50 -8.85
C ARG A 61 4.46 24.22 -9.27
N SER A 62 3.91 24.17 -10.47
CA SER A 62 3.32 22.95 -11.05
C SER A 62 4.38 21.84 -11.20
N ASP A 63 5.56 22.15 -11.73
CA ASP A 63 6.66 21.19 -11.85
C ASP A 63 7.14 20.67 -10.49
N GLN A 64 7.17 21.55 -9.48
CA GLN A 64 7.53 21.15 -8.12
C GLN A 64 6.48 20.21 -7.52
N ALA A 65 5.19 20.49 -7.73
CA ALA A 65 4.10 19.64 -7.28
C ALA A 65 4.18 18.25 -7.94
N MET A 66 4.44 18.18 -9.25
CA MET A 66 4.63 16.92 -9.96
C MET A 66 5.82 16.11 -9.43
N LYS A 67 6.95 16.77 -9.11
CA LYS A 67 8.11 16.10 -8.47
C LYS A 67 7.76 15.53 -7.11
N ILE A 68 6.98 16.25 -6.31
CA ILE A 68 6.52 15.76 -5.00
C ILE A 68 5.65 14.50 -5.19
N GLU A 69 4.72 14.51 -6.14
CA GLU A 69 3.86 13.35 -6.42
C GLU A 69 4.69 12.12 -6.85
N GLN A 70 5.68 12.29 -7.73
CA GLN A 70 6.60 11.21 -8.11
C GLN A 70 7.40 10.68 -6.92
N GLN A 71 7.90 11.57 -6.06
CA GLN A 71 8.60 11.17 -4.84
C GLN A 71 7.68 10.36 -3.91
N VAL A 72 6.41 10.78 -3.76
CA VAL A 72 5.43 10.04 -2.95
C VAL A 72 5.20 8.63 -3.50
N GLN A 73 5.12 8.47 -4.83
CA GLN A 73 4.98 7.14 -5.44
C GLN A 73 6.16 6.24 -5.11
N GLN A 74 7.39 6.77 -5.13
CA GLN A 74 8.59 6.02 -4.74
C GLN A 74 8.60 5.65 -3.25
N GLU A 75 8.27 6.61 -2.38
CA GLU A 75 8.16 6.38 -0.92
C GLU A 75 7.09 5.32 -0.61
N THR A 76 6.00 5.29 -1.37
CA THR A 76 4.91 4.31 -1.21
C THR A 76 5.39 2.89 -1.48
N LEU A 77 6.18 2.67 -2.55
CA LEU A 77 6.76 1.35 -2.85
C LEU A 77 7.66 0.83 -1.72
N LEU A 78 8.43 1.73 -1.09
CA LEU A 78 9.28 1.36 0.04
C LEU A 78 8.44 0.95 1.26
N VAL A 79 7.38 1.71 1.56
CA VAL A 79 6.47 1.39 2.66
C VAL A 79 5.74 0.07 2.42
N ASP A 80 5.32 -0.21 1.19
CA ASP A 80 4.72 -1.50 0.84
C ASP A 80 5.68 -2.66 1.04
N GLY A 81 6.95 -2.50 0.67
CA GLY A 81 7.99 -3.49 0.96
C GLY A 81 8.21 -3.73 2.46
N LEU A 82 8.13 -2.69 3.29
CA LEU A 82 8.21 -2.82 4.75
C LEU A 82 7.01 -3.56 5.33
N LEU A 83 5.80 -3.26 4.85
CA LEU A 83 4.58 -3.92 5.30
C LEU A 83 4.57 -5.41 4.92
N ASP A 84 5.12 -5.76 3.76
CA ASP A 84 5.26 -7.16 3.32
C ASP A 84 6.11 -8.01 4.27
N LEU A 85 7.08 -7.42 4.99
CA LEU A 85 7.89 -8.12 5.99
C LEU A 85 7.06 -8.63 7.18
N HIS A 86 5.92 -8.01 7.44
CA HIS A 86 5.03 -8.32 8.57
C HIS A 86 3.88 -9.25 8.19
N ARG A 87 3.97 -9.96 7.05
CA ARG A 87 2.93 -10.88 6.60
C ARG A 87 2.65 -12.00 7.62
N PRO A 88 1.38 -12.33 7.90
CA PRO A 88 1.03 -13.43 8.78
C PRO A 88 1.47 -14.79 8.21
N ARG A 89 1.87 -15.69 9.11
CA ARG A 89 2.35 -17.03 8.76
C ARG A 89 1.24 -18.01 8.36
N LYS A 90 -0.01 -17.71 8.69
CA LYS A 90 -1.18 -18.56 8.40
C LYS A 90 -2.12 -17.81 7.45
N PRO A 91 -2.14 -18.15 6.16
CA PRO A 91 -2.99 -17.48 5.19
C PRO A 91 -4.47 -17.86 5.33
N ASN A 92 -5.33 -17.00 4.80
CA ASN A 92 -6.76 -17.24 4.65
C ASN A 92 -7.13 -17.18 3.16
N LEU A 93 -7.09 -18.32 2.47
CA LEU A 93 -7.29 -18.40 1.03
C LEU A 93 -8.68 -17.90 0.59
N ALA A 94 -9.73 -18.20 1.36
CA ALA A 94 -11.07 -17.74 1.03
C ALA A 94 -11.18 -16.21 1.04
N LEU A 95 -10.57 -15.56 2.03
CA LEU A 95 -10.52 -14.09 2.10
C LEU A 95 -9.64 -13.51 0.98
N PHE A 96 -8.53 -14.18 0.66
CA PHE A 96 -7.65 -13.77 -0.44
C PHE A 96 -8.39 -13.78 -1.79
N ASP A 97 -9.06 -14.88 -2.11
CA ASP A 97 -9.80 -15.05 -3.38
C ASP A 97 -10.97 -14.05 -3.49
N GLN A 98 -11.59 -13.69 -2.37
CA GLN A 98 -12.64 -12.65 -2.33
C GLN A 98 -12.09 -11.22 -2.48
N THR A 99 -10.91 -10.95 -1.93
CA THR A 99 -10.33 -9.59 -1.90
C THR A 99 -9.56 -9.25 -3.18
N LEU A 100 -8.94 -10.24 -3.82
CA LEU A 100 -8.19 -10.06 -5.06
C LEU A 100 -8.98 -9.37 -6.20
N PRO A 101 -10.23 -9.74 -6.52
CA PRO A 101 -10.99 -9.04 -7.56
C PRO A 101 -11.30 -7.59 -7.17
N VAL A 102 -11.59 -7.33 -5.89
CA VAL A 102 -11.85 -5.97 -5.38
C VAL A 102 -10.61 -5.09 -5.58
N VAL A 103 -9.42 -5.59 -5.24
CA VAL A 103 -8.16 -4.87 -5.48
C VAL A 103 -7.97 -4.57 -6.97
N ARG A 104 -8.18 -5.55 -7.85
CA ARG A 104 -8.04 -5.36 -9.31
C ARG A 104 -9.02 -4.33 -9.87
N ASP A 105 -10.24 -4.31 -9.36
CA ASP A 105 -11.25 -3.34 -9.80
C ASP A 105 -10.92 -1.94 -9.32
N LEU A 106 -10.45 -1.80 -8.07
CA LEU A 106 -9.99 -0.52 -7.55
C LEU A 106 -8.71 -0.02 -8.27
N GLU A 107 -7.78 -0.91 -8.65
CA GLU A 107 -6.61 -0.55 -9.46
C GLU A 107 -7.03 0.01 -10.82
N ARG A 108 -8.01 -0.62 -11.48
CA ARG A 108 -8.57 -0.12 -12.74
C ARG A 108 -9.23 1.24 -12.56
N GLN A 109 -10.04 1.41 -11.51
CA GLN A 109 -10.69 2.68 -11.20
C GLN A 109 -9.66 3.78 -10.95
N ARG A 110 -8.57 3.49 -10.23
CA ARG A 110 -7.49 4.45 -9.99
C ARG A 110 -6.86 4.90 -11.32
N LEU A 111 -6.55 3.96 -12.22
CA LEU A 111 -5.95 4.29 -13.53
C LEU A 111 -6.89 5.15 -14.38
N ASP A 112 -8.17 4.78 -14.48
CA ASP A 112 -9.17 5.55 -15.21
C ASP A 112 -9.33 6.97 -14.64
N LEU A 113 -9.38 7.10 -13.32
CA LEU A 113 -9.44 8.41 -12.67
C LEU A 113 -8.15 9.23 -12.89
N GLN A 114 -6.98 8.60 -12.91
CA GLN A 114 -5.72 9.27 -13.25
C GLN A 114 -5.74 9.82 -14.68
N ASP A 115 -6.22 9.03 -15.64
CA ASP A 115 -6.34 9.47 -17.04
C ASP A 115 -7.34 10.62 -17.20
N GLN A 116 -8.48 10.55 -16.50
CA GLN A 116 -9.47 11.63 -16.44
C GLN A 116 -8.89 12.90 -15.81
N TRP A 117 -8.09 12.76 -14.74
CA TRP A 117 -7.43 13.88 -14.09
C TRP A 117 -6.38 14.54 -14.98
N PHE A 118 -5.56 13.78 -15.69
CA PHE A 118 -4.63 14.32 -16.69
C PHE A 118 -5.37 15.08 -17.80
N SER A 119 -6.51 14.55 -18.24
CA SER A 119 -7.34 15.21 -19.26
C SER A 119 -7.92 16.53 -18.73
N ALA A 120 -8.46 16.55 -17.51
CA ALA A 120 -9.04 17.75 -16.89
C ALA A 120 -8.00 18.84 -16.59
N THR A 121 -6.81 18.45 -16.14
CA THR A 121 -5.69 19.39 -15.93
C THR A 121 -5.18 19.95 -17.27
N GLY A 122 -5.07 19.11 -18.31
CA GLY A 122 -4.72 19.55 -19.66
C GLY A 122 -5.73 20.53 -20.30
N SER A 123 -7.02 20.39 -19.98
CA SER A 123 -8.07 21.32 -20.42
C SER A 123 -8.23 22.54 -19.51
N SER A 124 -7.43 22.68 -18.46
CA SER A 124 -7.54 23.75 -17.45
C SER A 124 -8.92 23.82 -16.77
N ASP A 125 -9.58 22.67 -16.58
CA ASP A 125 -10.83 22.55 -15.84
C ASP A 125 -10.53 22.25 -14.36
N GLU A 126 -10.26 23.30 -13.60
CA GLU A 126 -9.79 23.22 -12.21
C GLU A 126 -10.81 22.56 -11.27
N GLU A 127 -12.10 22.86 -11.43
CA GLU A 127 -13.16 22.32 -10.57
C GLU A 127 -13.27 20.80 -10.75
N ASN A 128 -13.34 20.34 -12.00
CA ASN A 128 -13.42 18.92 -12.31
C ASN A 128 -12.13 18.19 -11.91
N ALA A 129 -10.95 18.77 -12.18
CA ALA A 129 -9.67 18.21 -11.76
C ALA A 129 -9.58 18.08 -10.24
N GLY A 130 -10.10 19.05 -9.48
CA GLY A 130 -10.17 19.01 -8.02
C GLY A 130 -11.07 17.87 -7.52
N GLN A 131 -12.25 17.71 -8.12
CA GLN A 131 -13.18 16.63 -7.79
C GLN A 131 -12.60 15.24 -8.11
N ILE A 132 -11.96 15.09 -9.27
CA ILE A 132 -11.32 13.82 -9.67
C ILE A 132 -10.15 13.51 -8.73
N SER A 133 -9.34 14.52 -8.34
CA SER A 133 -8.25 14.34 -7.38
C SER A 133 -8.75 13.82 -6.03
N ALA A 134 -9.90 14.30 -5.54
CA ALA A 134 -10.53 13.77 -4.33
C ALA A 134 -10.96 12.30 -4.51
N LYS A 135 -11.58 11.95 -5.64
CA LYS A 135 -11.96 10.55 -5.94
C LYS A 135 -10.76 9.62 -6.02
N ILE A 136 -9.65 10.06 -6.63
CA ILE A 136 -8.40 9.27 -6.67
C ILE A 136 -7.93 8.98 -5.25
N ARG A 137 -7.95 9.98 -4.36
CA ARG A 137 -7.54 9.79 -2.95
C ARG A 137 -8.43 8.75 -2.26
N ASP A 138 -9.75 8.81 -2.45
CA ASP A 138 -10.68 7.87 -1.82
C ASP A 138 -10.44 6.44 -2.31
N VAL A 139 -10.20 6.26 -3.62
CA VAL A 139 -9.83 4.97 -4.20
C VAL A 139 -8.48 4.48 -3.70
N GLU A 140 -7.49 5.37 -3.53
CA GLU A 140 -6.18 5.03 -2.97
C GLU A 140 -6.27 4.57 -1.51
N LEU A 141 -7.14 5.19 -0.70
CA LEU A 141 -7.43 4.75 0.68
C LEU A 141 -8.10 3.36 0.68
N ALA A 142 -9.12 3.16 -0.16
CA ALA A 142 -9.78 1.86 -0.29
C ALA A 142 -8.80 0.77 -0.78
N LEU A 143 -7.89 1.12 -1.71
CA LEU A 143 -6.82 0.23 -2.16
C LEU A 143 -5.88 -0.11 -1.02
N ALA A 144 -5.48 0.86 -0.19
CA ALA A 144 -4.60 0.60 0.94
C ALA A 144 -5.22 -0.42 1.91
N GLU A 145 -6.51 -0.27 2.24
CA GLU A 145 -7.25 -1.21 3.08
C GLU A 145 -7.41 -2.59 2.44
N ALA A 146 -7.74 -2.63 1.14
CA ALA A 146 -7.91 -3.87 0.40
C ALA A 146 -6.58 -4.62 0.25
N TYR A 147 -5.48 -3.93 -0.02
CA TYR A 147 -4.14 -4.54 -0.04
C TYR A 147 -3.71 -5.04 1.33
N GLU A 148 -4.04 -4.34 2.42
CA GLU A 148 -3.78 -4.86 3.77
C GLU A 148 -4.56 -6.14 4.04
N THR A 149 -5.83 -6.18 3.62
CA THR A 149 -6.66 -7.39 3.74
C THR A 149 -6.10 -8.52 2.89
N LEU A 150 -5.65 -8.23 1.67
CA LEU A 150 -5.01 -9.18 0.76
C LEU A 150 -3.68 -9.70 1.35
N ARG A 151 -2.82 -8.80 1.82
CA ARG A 151 -1.52 -9.11 2.46
C ARG A 151 -1.70 -10.00 3.67
N ARG A 152 -2.70 -9.71 4.53
CA ARG A 152 -3.02 -10.51 5.71
C ARG A 152 -3.62 -11.88 5.38
N SER A 153 -4.16 -12.08 4.19
CA SER A 153 -4.78 -13.34 3.76
C SER A 153 -3.89 -14.21 2.88
N GLN A 154 -2.81 -13.66 2.34
CA GLN A 154 -2.01 -14.30 1.29
C GLN A 154 -1.06 -15.40 1.80
N PRO A 155 -0.97 -16.57 1.11
CA PRO A 155 -0.04 -17.66 1.45
C PRO A 155 1.44 -17.28 1.32
N ILE A 156 2.26 -17.78 2.25
CA ILE A 156 3.73 -17.65 2.19
C ILE A 156 4.21 -18.28 0.88
N GLY A 157 4.98 -17.53 0.08
CA GLY A 157 5.63 -18.05 -1.14
C GLY A 157 4.91 -17.76 -2.46
N VAL A 158 3.71 -17.19 -2.46
CA VAL A 158 3.11 -16.67 -3.70
C VAL A 158 3.61 -15.24 -3.90
N THR A 159 4.71 -15.09 -4.62
CA THR A 159 5.00 -13.82 -5.30
C THR A 159 3.92 -13.61 -6.35
N THR A 160 3.50 -12.37 -6.54
CA THR A 160 2.43 -11.93 -7.45
C THR A 160 2.64 -12.28 -8.94
N GLY A 161 3.67 -13.06 -9.28
CA GLY A 161 4.02 -13.52 -10.63
C GLY A 161 3.85 -15.03 -10.89
N GLN A 162 3.36 -15.84 -9.95
CA GLN A 162 3.12 -17.27 -10.16
C GLN A 162 1.68 -17.68 -9.80
N VAL A 163 0.72 -17.18 -10.55
CA VAL A 163 -0.50 -17.96 -10.83
C VAL A 163 -0.34 -18.46 -12.25
N GLN A 164 0.58 -19.41 -12.43
CA GLN A 164 0.75 -20.11 -13.69
C GLN A 164 -0.47 -21.03 -13.85
N ALA A 165 -1.10 -20.91 -15.02
CA ALA A 165 -2.35 -21.57 -15.38
C ALA A 165 -2.35 -23.05 -15.00
N LYS A 166 -3.46 -23.48 -14.38
CA LYS A 166 -3.83 -24.88 -14.24
C LYS A 166 -3.77 -25.52 -15.65
N PRO A 167 -3.04 -26.61 -15.90
CA PRO A 167 -3.13 -27.29 -17.17
C PRO A 167 -4.57 -27.83 -17.30
N MET A 168 -5.22 -27.50 -18.41
CA MET A 168 -6.47 -28.13 -18.82
C MET A 168 -6.24 -29.64 -18.88
N GLU A 169 -7.05 -30.41 -18.15
CA GLU A 169 -7.25 -31.82 -18.45
C GLU A 169 -7.70 -31.92 -19.90
N GLN A 170 -6.86 -32.50 -20.75
CA GLN A 170 -7.31 -33.03 -22.02
C GLN A 170 -8.03 -34.35 -21.74
N ASP A 171 -9.35 -34.27 -21.73
CA ASP A 171 -10.18 -35.40 -22.13
C ASP A 171 -9.75 -35.82 -23.54
N GLN A 172 -9.33 -37.06 -23.70
CA GLN A 172 -9.40 -37.76 -24.98
C GLN A 172 -9.91 -39.18 -24.75
N ASP A 173 -10.96 -39.47 -25.52
CA ASP A 173 -11.76 -40.69 -25.64
C ASP A 173 -10.95 -42.00 -25.83
#